data_AF-A0A7C4XTV9-F1
#
_entry.id   AF-A0A7C4XTV9-F1
#
_cell.length_a   1.000
_cell.length_b   1.000
_cell.length_c   1.000
_cell.angle_alpha   90.00
_cell.angle_beta   90.00
_cell.angle_gamma   90.00
#
_symmetry.space_group_name_H-M   'P 1'
#
loop_
_entity.id
_entity.type
_entity.pdbx_description
1 polymer ?
#
loop_
_entity_poly.entity_id
_entity_poly.type
_entity_poly.pdbx_seq_one_letter_code
_entity_poly.pdbx_strand_id
1 'polypeptide(L)' 'MGHAIIYHFFHAISWEVPTYADGRWVNVKALSEPEVVEFPAPFGRTEVANIGHPDPVTIPKYIRGVKKVTNKGTV' A
#
# COMPACT_ATOMS: atom_id res chain seq x y z
N MET A 1 -12.13 7.68 -17.53
CA MET A 1 -12.17 6.70 -16.41
C MET A 1 -13.61 6.56 -15.93
N GLY A 2 -14.10 5.34 -15.70
CA GLY A 2 -15.46 5.13 -15.19
C GLY A 2 -15.58 5.46 -13.69
N HIS A 3 -16.79 5.63 -13.18
CA HIS A 3 -17.04 5.96 -11.77
C HIS A 3 -16.40 4.95 -10.80
N ALA A 4 -16.43 3.66 -11.14
CA ALA A 4 -15.91 2.60 -10.28
C ALA A 4 -14.42 2.78 -9.92
N ILE A 5 -13.57 3.17 -10.89
CA ILE A 5 -12.14 3.36 -10.63
C ILE A 5 -11.88 4.61 -9.78
N ILE A 6 -12.69 5.66 -9.95
CA ILE A 6 -12.57 6.90 -9.16
C ILE A 6 -12.91 6.61 -7.70
N TYR A 7 -14.03 5.94 -7.44
CA TYR A 7 -14.41 5.55 -6.07
C TYR A 7 -13.41 4.58 -5.44
N HIS A 8 -12.94 3.59 -6.20
CA HIS A 8 -11.91 2.65 -5.73
C HIS A 8 -10.64 3.38 -5.33
N PHE A 9 -10.15 4.30 -6.17
CA PHE A 9 -8.95 5.07 -5.88
C PHE A 9 -9.11 5.91 -4.61
N PHE A 10 -10.21 6.67 -4.49
CA PHE A 10 -10.47 7.45 -3.28
C PHE A 10 -10.55 6.57 -2.03
N HIS A 11 -11.16 5.39 -2.12
CA HIS A 11 -11.17 4.44 -1.00
C HIS A 11 -9.75 3.94 -0.66
N ALA A 12 -8.89 3.73 -1.66
CA ALA A 12 -7.52 3.27 -1.45
C ALA A 12 -6.62 4.33 -0.80
N ILE A 13 -6.90 5.62 -1.02
CA ILE A 13 -6.06 6.73 -0.51
C ILE A 13 -6.68 7.52 0.65
N SER A 14 -7.85 7.10 1.16
CA SER A 14 -8.54 7.78 2.26
C SER A 14 -8.45 6.99 3.56
N TRP A 15 -8.55 7.71 4.68
CA TRP A 15 -8.70 7.15 6.04
C TRP A 15 -7.55 6.23 6.48
N GLU A 16 -7.87 5.10 7.11
CA GLU A 16 -6.94 4.06 7.51
C GLU A 16 -7.04 2.87 6.57
N VAL A 17 -5.89 2.29 6.23
CA VAL A 17 -5.77 1.13 5.36
C VAL A 17 -5.08 -0.03 6.09
N PRO A 18 -5.51 -1.27 5.86
CA PRO A 18 -4.87 -2.43 6.47
C PRO A 18 -3.50 -2.66 5.85
N THR A 19 -2.51 -2.86 6.71
CA THR A 19 -1.16 -3.27 6.35
C THR A 19 -0.71 -4.42 7.26
N TYR A 20 0.44 -5.03 6.98
CA TYR A 20 0.99 -6.10 7.80
C TYR A 20 2.40 -5.73 8.23
N ALA A 21 2.61 -5.62 9.54
CA ALA A 21 3.89 -5.23 10.14
C ALA A 21 4.13 -6.05 11.41
N ASP A 22 5.39 -6.40 11.67
CA ASP A 22 5.80 -7.21 12.83
C ASP A 22 5.02 -8.51 13.02
N GLY A 23 4.59 -9.14 11.92
CA GLY A 23 3.81 -10.38 11.98
C GLY A 23 2.34 -10.21 12.38
N ARG A 24 1.80 -8.99 12.33
CA ARG A 24 0.39 -8.70 12.63
C ARG A 24 -0.24 -7.72 11.65
N TRP A 25 -1.56 -7.82 11.48
CA TRP A 25 -2.32 -6.79 10.78
C TRP A 25 -2.43 -5.54 11.65
N VAL A 26 -2.15 -4.40 11.05
CA VAL A 26 -2.30 -3.08 11.67
C VAL A 26 -2.96 -2.13 10.66
N ASN A 27 -3.69 -1.15 11.16
CA ASN A 27 -4.21 -0.07 10.34
C ASN A 27 -3.24 1.10 10.38
N VAL A 28 -2.96 1.69 9.22
CA VAL A 28 -2.15 2.90 9.08
C VAL A 28 -2.92 3.94 8.29
N LYS A 29 -2.65 5.23 8.53
CA LYS A 29 -3.26 6.28 7.73
C LYS A 29 -2.84 6.11 6.26
N ALA A 30 -3.78 6.21 5.32
CA ALA A 30 -3.45 6.25 3.91
C ALA A 30 -2.51 7.44 3.61
N LEU A 31 -1.63 7.26 2.63
CA LEU A 31 -0.60 8.24 2.26
C LEU A 31 0.40 8.59 3.38
N SER A 32 0.51 7.73 4.40
CA SER A 32 1.52 7.87 5.47
C SER A 32 2.75 6.99 5.24
N GLU A 33 3.78 7.25 6.04
CA GLU A 33 5.09 6.57 5.99
C GLU A 33 5.75 6.67 4.61
N PRO A 34 5.97 7.90 4.09
CA PRO A 34 6.58 8.07 2.78
C PRO A 34 8.00 7.52 2.76
N GLU A 35 8.39 6.92 1.64
CA GLU A 35 9.76 6.55 1.34
C GLU A 35 10.07 6.85 -0.13
N VAL A 36 11.33 7.20 -0.41
CA VAL A 36 11.79 7.40 -1.78
C VAL A 36 12.36 6.08 -2.32
N VAL A 37 11.77 5.59 -3.41
CA VAL A 37 12.21 4.37 -4.10
C VAL A 37 12.77 4.75 -5.47
N GLU A 38 13.90 4.15 -5.84
CA GLU A 38 14.44 4.22 -7.19
C GLU A 38 13.74 3.19 -8.07
N PHE A 39 12.87 3.66 -8.97
CA PHE A 39 12.25 2.82 -9.98
C PHE A 39 13.13 2.76 -11.25
N PRO A 40 13.07 1.66 -12.02
CA PRO A 40 13.73 1.58 -13.31
C PRO A 40 13.34 2.75 -14.23
N ALA A 41 14.22 3.09 -15.18
CA ALA A 41 13.92 4.09 -16.20
C ALA A 41 12.60 3.74 -16.92
N PRO A 42 11.74 4.75 -17.22
CA PRO A 42 11.98 6.20 -17.12
C PRO A 42 11.57 6.85 -15.78
N PHE A 43 11.20 6.08 -14.75
CA PHE A 43 10.52 6.62 -13.57
C PHE A 43 11.46 7.21 -12.51
N GLY A 44 12.62 6.61 -12.29
CA GLY A 44 13.63 7.11 -11.36
C GLY A 44 13.16 7.21 -9.91
N ARG A 45 13.76 8.14 -9.14
CA ARG A 45 13.41 8.40 -7.72
C ARG A 45 11.97 8.92 -7.58
N THR A 46 11.11 8.13 -6.96
CA THR A 46 9.71 8.47 -6.70
C THR A 46 9.40 8.31 -5.21
N GLU A 47 8.71 9.29 -4.63
CA GLU A 47 8.16 9.16 -3.27
C GLU A 47 6.89 8.31 -3.33
N VAL A 48 6.84 7.28 -2.48
CA VAL A 48 5.70 6.37 -2.34
C VAL A 48 5.27 6.28 -0.88
N ALA A 49 3.97 6.14 -0.65
CA ALA A 49 3.37 6.04 0.68
C ALA A 49 2.32 4.92 0.71
N ASN A 50 1.85 4.53 1.91
CA ASN A 50 0.88 3.44 2.03
C ASN A 50 -0.43 3.73 1.29
N ILE A 51 -0.87 2.76 0.48
CA ILE A 51 -2.15 2.77 -0.24
C ILE A 51 -2.91 1.49 0.09
N GLY A 52 -4.23 1.60 0.21
CA GLY A 52 -5.11 0.47 0.48
C GLY A 52 -5.13 -0.53 -0.68
N HIS A 53 -4.83 -1.79 -0.38
CA HIS A 53 -4.84 -2.89 -1.35
C HIS A 53 -5.16 -4.22 -0.65
N PRO A 54 -5.68 -5.24 -1.35
CA PRO A 54 -5.89 -6.57 -0.77
C PRO A 54 -4.61 -7.34 -0.39
N ASP A 55 -3.46 -7.04 -0.99
CA ASP A 55 -2.24 -7.86 -0.79
C ASP A 55 -1.75 -7.93 0.66
N PRO A 56 -1.70 -6.82 1.44
CA PRO A 56 -1.38 -6.88 2.86
C PRO A 56 -2.38 -7.69 3.70
N VAL A 57 -3.59 -7.93 3.18
CA VAL A 57 -4.61 -8.75 3.85
C VAL A 57 -4.46 -10.23 3.51
N THR A 58 -4.13 -10.54 2.26
CA THR A 58 -4.14 -11.92 1.73
C THR A 58 -2.79 -12.60 1.86
N ILE A 59 -1.70 -11.95 1.47
CA ILE A 59 -0.35 -12.55 1.43
C ILE A 59 0.08 -13.14 2.78
N PRO A 60 -0.10 -12.46 3.94
CA PRO A 60 0.34 -13.01 5.22
C PRO A 60 -0.37 -14.31 5.62
N LYS A 61 -1.52 -14.63 5.03
CA LYS A 61 -2.23 -15.89 5.26
C LYS A 61 -1.56 -17.09 4.59
N TYR A 62 -0.76 -16.85 3.53
CA TYR A 62 -0.21 -17.91 2.68
C TYR A 62 1.31 -18.00 2.73
N ILE A 63 2.02 -16.88 3.00
CA ILE A 63 3.48 -16.88 3.15
C ILE A 63 3.84 -17.03 4.62
N ARG A 64 4.22 -18.25 5.03
CA ARG A 64 4.61 -18.53 6.42
C ARG A 64 5.86 -17.74 6.81
N GLY A 65 5.79 -17.12 7.99
CA GLY A 65 6.92 -16.39 8.59
C GLY A 65 7.15 -14.98 8.04
N VAL A 66 6.32 -14.49 7.11
CA VAL A 66 6.42 -13.10 6.64
C VAL A 66 6.27 -12.13 7.82
N LYS A 67 7.06 -11.06 7.83
CA LYS A 67 7.04 -10.05 8.91
C LYS A 67 6.43 -8.73 8.46
N LYS A 68 6.52 -8.41 7.17
CA LYS A 68 6.03 -7.17 6.59
C LYS A 68 5.41 -7.43 5.23
N VAL A 69 4.20 -6.93 5.00
CA VAL A 69 3.56 -6.85 3.69
C VAL A 69 2.88 -5.49 3.62
N THR A 70 3.32 -4.65 2.69
CA THR A 70 2.82 -3.28 2.50
C THR A 70 2.53 -3.06 1.03
N ASN A 71 1.49 -2.29 0.71
CA ASN A 71 1.29 -1.75 -0.62
C ASN A 71 1.59 -0.25 -0.57
N LYS A 72 2.53 0.21 -1.40
CA LYS A 72 2.89 1.62 -1.50
C LYS A 72 2.83 2.08 -2.94
N GLY A 73 2.37 3.31 -3.13
CA GLY A 73 2.34 3.96 -4.42
C GLY A 73 2.44 5.47 -4.29
N THR A 74 2.36 6.14 -5.42
CA THR A 74 2.41 7.60 -5.54
C THR A 74 1.07 8.12 -6.05
N VAL A 75 0.80 9.41 -5.83
CA VAL A 75 -0.47 10.10 -6.18
C VAL A 75 -0.17 11.21 -7.18
#